data_AF-A0A934TGE1-F1
#
_entry.id   AF-A0A934TGE1-F1
#
_cell.length_a   1.000
_cell.length_b   1.000
_cell.length_c   1.000
_cell.angle_alpha   90.00
_cell.angle_beta   90.00
_cell.angle_gamma   90.00
#
_symmetry.space_group_name_H-M   'P 1'
#
loop_
_entity.id
_entity.type
_entity.pdbx_description
1 polymer ?
#
loop_
_entity_poly.entity_id
_entity_poly.type
_entity_poly.pdbx_seq_one_letter_code
_entity_poly.pdbx_strand_id
1 'polypeptide(L)'
;MKLKFILLVGLCLSIMTANAQSVIGKWKTFDDETKEAKSIVEITEQGGKIYGKVIEILNPAKKDIKCNNCTGTDKDKPVVGLIILKGLTKDGKEYNDGKILDPSNGKLYKCIVSLDGKDKLKVRGYIGVSAFGRTQVWTRVE
;
A
#
# COMPACT_ATOMS: atom_id res chain seq x y z
N MET A 1 23.63 37.82 54.94
CA MET A 1 23.84 37.70 53.49
C MET A 1 22.92 36.60 52.98
N LYS A 2 21.89 36.94 52.18
CA LYS A 2 20.91 35.97 51.66
C LYS A 2 21.40 35.47 50.29
N LEU A 3 21.96 34.26 50.25
CA LEU A 3 22.36 33.62 49.00
C LEU A 3 21.15 32.89 48.41
N LYS A 4 20.48 33.51 47.43
CA LYS A 4 19.40 32.86 46.65
C LYS A 4 20.05 31.92 45.64
N PHE A 5 20.04 30.62 45.91
CA PHE A 5 20.35 29.60 44.92
C PHE A 5 19.13 29.44 44.01
N ILE A 6 19.15 30.07 42.83
CA ILE A 6 18.17 29.83 41.78
C ILE A 6 18.64 28.59 41.02
N LEU A 7 18.01 27.44 41.30
CA LEU A 7 18.20 26.20 40.56
C LEU A 7 17.45 26.33 39.22
N LEU A 8 18.16 26.74 38.17
CA LEU A 8 17.61 26.77 36.81
C LEU A 8 17.63 25.34 36.24
N VAL A 9 16.58 24.56 36.52
CA VAL A 9 16.36 23.26 35.88
C VAL A 9 15.92 23.52 34.44
N GLY A 10 16.87 23.48 33.50
CA GLY A 10 16.59 23.52 32.08
C GLY A 10 15.93 22.22 31.63
N LEU A 11 14.60 22.25 31.47
CA LEU A 11 13.83 21.16 30.87
C LEU A 11 14.12 21.11 29.36
N CYS A 12 15.09 20.29 28.97
CA CYS A 12 15.36 19.99 27.56
C CYS A 12 14.25 19.06 27.06
N LEU A 13 13.18 19.63 26.49
CA LEU A 13 12.15 18.87 25.78
C LEU A 13 12.74 18.36 24.46
N SER A 14 13.25 17.14 24.49
CA SER A 14 13.60 16.39 23.28
C SER A 14 12.33 16.17 22.45
N ILE A 15 12.19 16.92 21.36
CA ILE A 15 11.09 16.75 20.41
C ILE A 15 11.32 15.41 19.69
N MET A 16 10.67 14.36 20.19
CA MET A 16 10.59 13.06 19.51
C MET A 16 9.71 13.25 18.27
N THR A 17 10.32 13.54 17.12
CA THR A 17 9.61 13.51 15.84
C THR A 17 9.23 12.06 15.55
N ALA A 18 7.98 11.70 15.83
CA ALA A 18 7.41 10.44 15.35
C ALA A 18 7.32 10.51 13.81
N ASN A 19 8.26 9.88 13.11
CA ASN A 19 8.14 9.68 11.68
C ASN A 19 6.90 8.80 11.44
N ALA A 20 5.83 9.41 10.95
CA ALA A 20 4.64 8.69 10.53
C ALA A 20 5.02 7.85 9.32
N GLN A 21 5.18 6.53 9.51
CA GLN A 21 5.47 5.62 8.41
C GLN A 21 4.34 5.69 7.39
N SER A 22 4.70 5.91 6.13
CA SER A 22 3.75 6.05 5.03
C SER A 22 3.63 4.77 4.21
N VAL A 23 2.44 4.54 3.65
CA VAL A 23 2.18 3.47 2.67
C VAL A 23 2.74 3.81 1.29
N ILE A 24 3.08 5.09 1.05
CA ILE A 24 3.72 5.54 -0.19
C ILE A 24 5.09 4.86 -0.34
N GLY A 25 5.42 4.51 -1.58
CA GLY A 25 6.67 3.85 -1.94
C GLY A 25 6.45 2.59 -2.79
N LYS A 26 7.52 1.81 -2.96
CA LYS A 26 7.51 0.61 -3.79
C LYS A 26 7.36 -0.64 -2.95
N TRP A 27 6.53 -1.57 -3.42
CA TRP A 27 6.14 -2.77 -2.70
C TRP A 27 6.20 -3.97 -3.62
N LYS A 28 6.88 -5.01 -3.16
CA LYS A 28 6.92 -6.32 -3.81
C LYS A 28 5.72 -7.14 -3.37
N THR A 29 5.00 -7.67 -4.36
CA THR A 29 3.83 -8.53 -4.17
C THR A 29 4.20 -9.99 -4.34
N PHE A 30 3.33 -10.89 -3.89
CA PHE A 30 3.56 -12.33 -3.94
C PHE A 30 2.35 -13.05 -4.53
N ASP A 31 2.60 -14.19 -5.17
CA ASP A 31 1.54 -15.09 -5.58
C ASP A 31 0.92 -15.81 -4.36
N ASP A 32 -0.41 -15.92 -4.32
CA ASP A 32 -1.10 -16.50 -3.17
C ASP A 32 -0.87 -18.01 -3.04
N GLU A 33 -0.65 -18.70 -4.16
CA GLU A 33 -0.47 -20.15 -4.19
C GLU A 33 1.01 -20.51 -4.08
N THR A 34 1.85 -19.93 -4.94
CA THR A 34 3.28 -20.32 -5.02
C THR A 34 4.17 -19.59 -4.03
N LYS A 35 3.70 -18.47 -3.45
CA LYS A 35 4.49 -17.55 -2.60
C LYS A 35 5.67 -16.89 -3.32
N GLU A 36 5.78 -17.05 -4.63
CA GLU A 36 6.84 -16.41 -5.41
C GLU A 36 6.59 -14.90 -5.57
N ALA A 37 7.68 -14.14 -5.68
CA ALA A 37 7.60 -12.72 -5.94
C ALA A 37 6.99 -12.46 -7.33
N LYS A 38 5.91 -11.68 -7.37
CA LYS A 38 5.07 -11.52 -8.57
C LYS A 38 5.34 -10.20 -9.29
N SER A 39 5.30 -9.08 -8.57
CA SER A 39 5.37 -7.74 -9.17
C SER A 39 5.90 -6.70 -8.19
N ILE A 40 6.33 -5.55 -8.71
CA ILE A 40 6.56 -4.34 -7.92
C ILE A 40 5.42 -3.36 -8.20
N VAL A 41 4.79 -2.87 -7.13
CA VAL A 41 3.73 -1.88 -7.13
C VAL A 41 4.23 -0.59 -6.47
N GLU A 42 4.13 0.53 -7.18
CA GLU A 42 4.42 1.85 -6.65
C GLU A 42 3.13 2.50 -6.15
N ILE A 43 3.09 2.82 -4.86
CA ILE A 43 1.98 3.53 -4.21
C ILE A 43 2.32 5.01 -4.15
N THR A 44 1.39 5.83 -4.66
CA THR A 44 1.48 7.31 -4.70
C THR A 44 0.21 7.93 -4.15
N GLU A 45 0.30 9.19 -3.73
CA GLU A 45 -0.86 9.98 -3.32
C GLU A 45 -1.20 11.03 -4.39
N GLN A 46 -2.49 11.14 -4.72
CA GLN A 46 -3.02 12.12 -5.64
C GLN A 46 -4.35 12.65 -5.08
N GLY A 47 -4.42 13.95 -4.79
CA GLY A 47 -5.64 14.59 -4.30
C GLY A 47 -6.17 14.00 -2.98
N GLY A 48 -5.28 13.65 -2.04
CA GLY A 48 -5.65 13.08 -0.74
C GLY A 48 -6.08 11.61 -0.77
N LYS A 49 -5.92 10.94 -1.91
CA LYS A 49 -6.21 9.51 -2.11
C LYS A 49 -4.96 8.77 -2.56
N ILE A 50 -4.82 7.52 -2.17
CA ILE A 50 -3.70 6.68 -2.60
C ILE A 50 -4.09 5.79 -3.78
N TYR A 51 -3.11 5.59 -4.66
CA TYR A 51 -3.18 4.78 -5.86
C TYR A 51 -1.93 3.91 -5.97
N GLY A 52 -2.07 2.73 -6.55
CA GLY A 52 -0.98 1.75 -6.66
C GLY A 52 -0.83 1.29 -8.08
N LYS A 53 0.30 1.58 -8.71
CA LYS A 53 0.62 1.24 -10.10
C LYS A 53 1.55 0.04 -10.15
N VAL A 54 1.25 -0.96 -10.97
CA VAL A 54 2.23 -2.02 -11.28
C VAL A 54 3.34 -1.41 -12.13
N ILE A 55 4.56 -1.37 -11.62
CA ILE A 55 5.72 -0.81 -12.34
C ILE A 55 6.62 -1.90 -12.93
N GLU A 56 6.53 -3.13 -12.41
CA GLU A 56 7.35 -4.26 -12.87
C GLU A 56 6.67 -5.60 -12.62
N ILE A 57 6.80 -6.55 -13.55
CA ILE A 57 6.49 -7.97 -13.35
C ILE A 57 7.81 -8.72 -13.24
N LEU A 58 7.98 -9.46 -12.15
CA LEU A 58 9.26 -10.10 -11.81
C LEU A 58 9.49 -11.40 -12.56
N ASN A 59 8.41 -12.08 -12.99
CA ASN A 59 8.52 -13.27 -13.83
C ASN A 59 8.75 -12.86 -15.30
N PRO A 60 9.92 -13.17 -15.90
CA PRO A 60 10.25 -12.76 -17.27
C PRO A 60 9.29 -13.34 -18.32
N ALA A 61 8.76 -14.55 -18.09
CA ALA A 61 7.79 -15.17 -19.00
C ALA A 61 6.41 -14.50 -18.99
N LYS A 62 6.18 -13.57 -18.05
CA LYS A 62 4.89 -12.87 -17.86
C LYS A 62 5.01 -11.35 -18.04
N LYS A 63 6.09 -10.81 -18.62
CA LYS A 63 6.31 -9.35 -18.71
C LYS A 63 5.26 -8.62 -19.54
N ASP A 64 4.79 -9.23 -20.63
CA ASP A 64 3.88 -8.59 -21.58
C ASP A 64 2.41 -9.04 -21.43
N ILE A 65 2.05 -9.57 -20.26
CA ILE A 65 0.67 -9.98 -20.01
C ILE A 65 -0.25 -8.75 -20.02
N LYS A 66 -1.43 -8.94 -20.61
CA LYS A 66 -2.51 -7.95 -20.66
C LYS A 66 -3.65 -8.39 -19.75
N CYS A 67 -4.40 -7.42 -19.22
CA CYS A 67 -5.62 -7.73 -18.47
C CYS A 67 -6.80 -7.97 -19.42
N ASN A 68 -6.85 -9.16 -20.03
CA ASN A 68 -7.91 -9.52 -20.99
C ASN A 68 -9.29 -9.65 -20.33
N ASN A 69 -9.32 -10.04 -19.06
CA ASN A 69 -10.55 -10.20 -18.27
C ASN A 69 -11.05 -8.87 -17.67
N CYS A 70 -10.23 -7.81 -17.73
CA CYS A 70 -10.64 -6.51 -17.23
C CYS A 70 -11.76 -5.91 -18.09
N THR A 71 -12.45 -4.93 -17.52
CA THR A 71 -13.53 -4.19 -18.20
C THR A 71 -13.20 -2.69 -18.26
N GLY A 72 -13.95 -1.96 -19.10
CA GLY A 72 -13.80 -0.52 -19.24
C GLY A 72 -12.39 -0.09 -19.64
N THR A 73 -11.85 0.92 -18.96
CA THR A 73 -10.55 1.50 -19.29
C THR A 73 -9.36 0.59 -19.01
N ASP A 74 -9.52 -0.51 -18.27
CA ASP A 74 -8.42 -1.42 -17.95
C ASP A 74 -8.34 -2.62 -18.90
N LYS A 75 -9.36 -2.82 -19.75
CA LYS A 75 -9.44 -3.95 -20.67
C LYS A 75 -8.30 -3.91 -21.69
N ASP A 76 -7.70 -5.07 -21.93
CA ASP A 76 -6.64 -5.32 -22.92
C ASP A 76 -5.37 -4.44 -22.75
N LYS A 77 -5.24 -3.74 -21.62
CA LYS A 77 -4.04 -2.98 -21.27
C LYS A 77 -2.96 -3.92 -20.72
N PRO A 78 -1.67 -3.63 -20.99
CA PRO A 78 -0.56 -4.29 -20.32
C PRO A 78 -0.72 -4.19 -18.80
N VAL A 79 -0.45 -5.28 -18.08
CA VAL A 79 -0.55 -5.27 -16.60
C VAL A 79 0.48 -4.32 -16.00
N VAL A 80 1.69 -4.27 -16.55
CA VAL A 80 2.64 -3.19 -16.26
C VAL A 80 2.01 -1.87 -16.70
N GLY A 81 1.89 -0.94 -15.76
CA GLY A 81 1.27 0.35 -15.97
C GLY A 81 -0.15 0.47 -15.43
N LEU A 82 -0.83 -0.64 -15.11
CA LEU A 82 -2.17 -0.59 -14.52
C LEU A 82 -2.13 -0.02 -13.11
N ILE A 83 -3.09 0.87 -12.83
CA ILE A 83 -3.42 1.30 -11.47
C ILE A 83 -4.30 0.21 -10.86
N ILE A 84 -3.74 -0.61 -9.97
CA ILE A 84 -4.46 -1.70 -9.33
C ILE A 84 -5.07 -1.28 -7.98
N LEU A 85 -4.42 -0.42 -7.20
CA LEU A 85 -5.05 0.21 -6.03
C LEU A 85 -5.67 1.53 -6.46
N LYS A 86 -6.97 1.70 -6.21
CA LYS A 86 -7.77 2.79 -6.78
C LYS A 86 -8.46 3.59 -5.69
N GLY A 87 -7.90 4.77 -5.41
CA GLY A 87 -8.58 5.86 -4.71
C GLY A 87 -8.87 5.60 -3.23
N LEU A 88 -7.97 4.89 -2.52
CA LEU A 88 -8.18 4.65 -1.09
C LEU A 88 -7.97 5.95 -0.30
N THR A 89 -8.81 6.15 0.71
CA THR A 89 -8.78 7.31 1.59
C THR A 89 -8.24 6.91 2.95
N LYS A 90 -7.44 7.78 3.57
CA LYS A 90 -6.88 7.54 4.90
C LYS A 90 -7.98 7.57 5.96
N ASP A 91 -8.01 6.55 6.81
CA ASP A 91 -8.92 6.43 7.95
C ASP A 91 -8.14 5.88 9.15
N GLY A 92 -7.81 6.79 10.08
CA GLY A 92 -6.95 6.48 11.23
C GLY A 92 -5.58 5.94 10.81
N LYS A 93 -5.36 4.64 11.05
CA LYS A 93 -4.10 3.92 10.74
C LYS A 93 -4.16 3.12 9.44
N GLU A 94 -5.30 3.10 8.77
CA GLU A 94 -5.53 2.33 7.55
C GLU A 94 -5.91 3.27 6.40
N TYR A 95 -6.00 2.71 5.20
CA TYR A 95 -6.57 3.35 4.03
C TYR A 95 -7.69 2.45 3.49
N ASN A 96 -8.88 2.98 3.30
CA ASN A 96 -10.07 2.22 2.91
C ASN A 96 -10.89 2.98 1.84
N ASP A 97 -12.18 2.62 1.65
CA ASP A 97 -13.12 3.18 0.67
C ASP A 97 -12.74 3.09 -0.82
N GLY A 98 -11.51 2.65 -1.12
CA GLY A 98 -11.05 2.38 -2.47
C GLY A 98 -11.24 0.92 -2.88
N LYS A 99 -10.67 0.61 -4.05
CA LYS A 99 -10.74 -0.72 -4.64
C LYS A 99 -9.38 -1.27 -5.02
N ILE A 100 -9.27 -2.58 -5.10
CA ILE A 100 -8.16 -3.28 -5.73
C ILE A 100 -8.65 -4.04 -6.97
N LEU A 101 -7.98 -3.83 -8.10
CA LEU A 101 -8.15 -4.62 -9.32
C LEU A 101 -7.24 -5.84 -9.25
N ASP A 102 -7.80 -7.02 -9.47
CA ASP A 102 -7.02 -8.23 -9.73
C ASP A 102 -6.90 -8.44 -11.25
N PRO A 103 -5.72 -8.23 -11.85
CA PRO A 103 -5.55 -8.38 -13.30
C PRO A 103 -5.73 -9.82 -13.79
N SER A 104 -5.63 -10.83 -12.92
CA SER A 104 -5.78 -12.24 -13.32
C SER A 104 -7.24 -12.57 -13.68
N ASN A 105 -8.20 -12.00 -12.96
CA ASN A 105 -9.63 -12.26 -13.17
C ASN A 105 -10.43 -11.01 -13.59
N GLY A 106 -9.79 -9.84 -13.66
CA GLY A 106 -10.40 -8.57 -14.07
C GLY A 106 -11.39 -7.96 -13.07
N LYS A 107 -11.51 -8.52 -11.87
CA LYS A 107 -12.49 -8.08 -10.87
C LYS A 107 -11.94 -6.99 -9.96
N LEU A 108 -12.83 -6.08 -9.57
CA LEU A 108 -12.58 -5.07 -8.57
C LEU A 108 -13.16 -5.49 -7.22
N TYR A 109 -12.34 -5.42 -6.18
CA TYR A 109 -12.71 -5.72 -4.80
C TYR A 109 -12.64 -4.44 -3.97
N LYS A 110 -13.45 -4.32 -2.91
CA LYS A 110 -13.21 -3.28 -1.90
C LYS A 110 -11.86 -3.56 -1.25
N CYS A 111 -11.13 -2.51 -0.90
CA CYS A 111 -9.76 -2.65 -0.43
C CYS A 111 -9.51 -1.88 0.87
N ILE A 112 -8.81 -2.55 1.79
CA ILE A 112 -8.20 -1.92 2.98
C ILE A 112 -6.69 -2.15 2.90
N VAL A 113 -5.93 -1.09 3.15
CA VAL A 113 -4.46 -1.12 3.17
C VAL A 113 -3.98 -0.58 4.51
N SER A 114 -3.09 -1.33 5.18
CA SER A 114 -2.48 -0.87 6.43
C SER A 114 -1.05 -1.37 6.57
N LEU A 115 -0.23 -0.60 7.30
CA LEU A 115 1.15 -0.99 7.58
C LEU A 115 1.20 -2.01 8.71
N ASP A 116 2.12 -2.97 8.57
CA ASP A 116 2.47 -3.93 9.61
C ASP A 116 3.95 -3.78 9.96
N GLY A 117 4.26 -2.76 10.74
CA GLY A 117 5.63 -2.29 10.95
C GLY A 117 6.16 -1.45 9.77
N LYS A 118 7.48 -1.41 9.59
CA LYS A 118 8.13 -0.53 8.61
C LYS A 118 8.04 -1.07 7.18
N ASP A 119 8.21 -2.38 7.03
CA ASP A 119 8.55 -3.01 5.74
C ASP A 119 7.50 -4.00 5.24
N LYS A 120 6.35 -4.10 5.92
CA LYS A 120 5.23 -4.93 5.49
C LYS A 120 3.96 -4.11 5.31
N LEU A 121 3.22 -4.42 4.26
CA LEU A 121 1.93 -3.80 3.93
C LEU A 121 0.88 -4.89 3.85
N LYS A 122 -0.15 -4.79 4.69
CA LYS A 122 -1.34 -5.63 4.61
C LYS A 122 -2.28 -5.03 3.57
N VAL A 123 -2.63 -5.82 2.56
CA VAL A 123 -3.55 -5.43 1.49
C VAL A 123 -4.70 -6.42 1.49
N ARG A 124 -5.87 -5.97 1.96
CA ARG A 124 -7.07 -6.81 2.07
C ARG A 124 -8.07 -6.47 0.98
N GLY A 125 -8.39 -7.45 0.13
CA GLY A 125 -9.47 -7.39 -0.85
C GLY A 125 -10.69 -8.18 -0.39
N TYR A 126 -11.90 -7.64 -0.52
CA TYR A 126 -13.14 -8.30 -0.07
C TYR A 126 -14.38 -7.97 -0.91
N ILE A 127 -15.41 -8.80 -0.76
CA ILE A 127 -16.74 -8.62 -1.39
C ILE A 127 -17.77 -8.39 -0.28
N GLY A 128 -18.60 -7.34 -0.41
CA GLY A 128 -19.62 -7.01 0.59
C GLY A 128 -19.00 -6.46 1.88
N VAL A 129 -18.84 -7.33 2.89
CA VAL A 129 -18.26 -7.02 4.21
C VAL A 129 -16.81 -7.48 4.32
N SER A 130 -16.00 -6.76 5.09
CA SER A 130 -14.55 -7.01 5.18
C SER A 130 -14.19 -8.37 5.78
N ALA A 131 -15.09 -9.04 6.51
CA ALA A 131 -14.90 -10.40 7.00
C ALA A 131 -14.73 -11.43 5.87
N PHE A 132 -15.40 -11.26 4.74
CA PHE A 132 -15.34 -12.19 3.59
C PHE A 132 -14.38 -11.67 2.51
N GLY A 133 -13.09 -11.89 2.75
CA GLY A 133 -12.03 -11.44 1.86
C GLY A 133 -10.70 -12.12 2.14
N ARG A 134 -9.68 -11.71 1.38
CA ARG A 134 -8.31 -12.22 1.47
C ARG A 134 -7.36 -11.08 1.78
N THR A 135 -6.35 -11.36 2.59
CA THR A 135 -5.28 -10.41 2.90
C THR A 135 -3.97 -10.94 2.32
N GLN A 136 -3.31 -10.12 1.53
CA GLN A 136 -1.93 -10.32 1.13
C GLN A 136 -1.01 -9.44 1.98
N VAL A 137 0.23 -9.91 2.16
CA VAL A 137 1.30 -9.12 2.78
C VAL A 137 2.33 -8.82 1.71
N TRP A 138 2.51 -7.55 1.39
CA TRP A 138 3.56 -7.08 0.50
C TRP A 138 4.77 -6.63 1.30
N THR A 139 5.94 -6.68 0.69
CA THR A 139 7.21 -6.27 1.34
C THR A 139 7.75 -5.02 0.69
N ARG A 140 8.24 -4.07 1.48
CA ARG A 140 8.81 -2.83 0.96
C ARG A 140 10.05 -3.13 0.10
N VAL A 141 10.21 -2.36 -0.96
CA VAL A 141 11.41 -2.34 -1.79
C VAL A 141 12.22 -1.11 -1.38
N GLU A 142 13.49 -1.31 -1.06
CA GLU A 142 14.46 -0.23 -0.81
C GLU A 142 15.05 0.30 -2.13
#